data_AF-A0A9D3RI78-F1
#
_entry.id   AF-A0A9D3RI78-F1
#
_cell.length_a   1.000
_cell.length_b   1.000
_cell.length_c   1.000
_cell.angle_alpha   90.00
_cell.angle_beta   90.00
_cell.angle_gamma   90.00
#
_symmetry.space_group_name_H-M   'P 1'
#
loop_
_entity.id
_entity.type
_entity.pdbx_description
1 polymer ?
#
loop_
_entity_poly.entity_id
_entity_poly.type
_entity_poly.pdbx_seq_one_letter_code
_entity_poly.pdbx_strand_id
1 'polypeptide(L)'
;MRPLLCSALALLAIATVCNAACYLKEVAHTDSNPPKGCQDEDGKMHEFGSSWVKDCMDCSCSKEAMSCCDKIPSSVDLPPECEMIVDKEKCTAKIVLKADKTKECVPV
;
A
#
# COMPACT_ATOMS: atom_id res chain seq x y z
N MET A 1 15.21 -6.28 36.71
CA MET A 1 14.53 -7.03 35.63
C MET A 1 13.30 -6.33 35.04
N ARG A 2 12.44 -5.69 35.85
CA ARG A 2 11.27 -4.93 35.33
C ARG A 2 11.54 -3.72 34.40
N PRO A 3 12.60 -2.88 34.58
CA PRO A 3 12.82 -1.73 33.70
C PRO A 3 13.36 -2.11 32.32
N LEU A 4 14.10 -3.23 32.25
CA LEU A 4 14.63 -3.78 31.00
C LEU A 4 13.49 -4.35 30.12
N LEU A 5 12.46 -4.93 30.75
CA LEU A 5 11.28 -5.45 30.04
C LEU A 5 10.44 -4.32 29.43
N CYS A 6 10.23 -3.21 30.15
CA CYS A 6 9.52 -2.04 29.60
C CYS A 6 10.27 -1.38 28.44
N SER A 7 11.60 -1.28 28.51
CA SER A 7 12.41 -0.74 27.41
C SER A 7 12.37 -1.62 26.16
N ALA A 8 12.34 -2.95 26.33
CA ALA A 8 12.25 -3.89 25.22
C ALA A 8 10.88 -3.84 24.51
N LEU A 9 9.77 -3.72 25.26
CA LEU A 9 8.44 -3.57 24.66
C LEU A 9 8.29 -2.25 23.89
N ALA A 10 8.88 -1.16 24.38
CA ALA A 10 8.84 0.13 23.69
C ALA A 10 9.58 0.08 22.34
N LEU A 11 10.71 -0.62 22.27
CA LEU A 11 11.50 -0.76 21.03
C LEU A 11 10.78 -1.64 19.99
N LEU A 12 10.08 -2.69 20.43
CA LEU A 12 9.28 -3.55 19.53
C LEU A 12 8.09 -2.83 18.92
N ALA A 13 7.46 -1.90 19.65
CA ALA A 13 6.34 -1.09 19.14
C ALA A 13 6.78 -0.06 18.08
N ILE A 14 8.02 0.42 18.13
CA ILE A 14 8.57 1.36 17.14
C ILE A 14 8.88 0.63 15.81
N ALA A 15 9.30 -0.63 15.88
CA ALA A 15 9.60 -1.45 14.70
C ALA A 15 8.36 -1.79 13.86
N THR A 16 7.15 -1.64 14.40
CA THR A 16 5.89 -2.03 13.75
C THR A 16 5.13 -0.89 13.06
N VAL A 17 5.68 0.33 12.99
CA VAL A 17 5.04 1.42 12.22
C VAL A 17 5.81 1.66 10.92
N CYS A 18 5.78 0.68 10.04
CA CYS A 18 6.00 0.93 8.62
C CYS A 18 4.65 0.76 7.93
N ASN A 19 3.79 1.78 8.02
CA ASN A 19 2.66 1.91 7.12
C ASN A 19 3.19 2.35 5.76
N ALA A 20 4.04 1.51 5.16
CA ALA A 20 4.40 1.70 3.77
C ALA A 20 3.11 1.53 2.98
N ALA A 21 2.76 2.53 2.18
CA ALA A 21 1.64 2.44 1.23
C ALA A 21 1.80 1.28 0.25
N CYS A 22 2.97 0.62 0.23
CA CYS A 22 3.27 -0.54 -0.58
C CYS A 22 3.93 -1.64 0.25
N TYR A 23 3.69 -2.89 -0.12
CA TYR A 23 4.50 -4.03 0.31
C TYR A 23 5.11 -4.75 -0.88
N LEU A 24 6.25 -5.39 -0.62
CA LEU A 24 6.97 -6.23 -1.57
C LEU A 24 7.00 -7.67 -1.06
N LYS A 25 6.72 -8.61 -1.95
CA LYS A 25 6.86 -10.05 -1.71
C LYS A 25 7.82 -10.61 -2.74
N GLU A 26 9.03 -10.94 -2.30
CA GLU A 26 10.07 -11.47 -3.18
C GLU A 26 9.64 -12.80 -3.81
N VAL A 27 10.02 -12.98 -5.07
CA VAL A 27 9.79 -14.23 -5.78
C VAL A 27 10.86 -15.22 -5.35
N ALA A 28 10.45 -16.37 -4.81
CA ALA A 28 11.38 -17.40 -4.38
C ALA A 28 12.04 -18.09 -5.60
N HIS A 29 13.30 -17.75 -5.85
CA HIS A 29 14.12 -18.42 -6.86
C HIS A 29 14.75 -19.68 -6.27
N THR A 30 14.36 -20.85 -6.79
CA THR A 30 14.98 -22.13 -6.42
C THR A 30 15.42 -22.87 -7.69
N ASP A 31 16.57 -23.55 -7.63
CA ASP A 31 17.15 -24.26 -8.77
C ASP A 31 16.28 -25.44 -9.24
N SER A 32 15.49 -26.02 -8.33
CA SER A 32 14.69 -27.22 -8.60
C SER A 32 13.31 -26.91 -9.17
N ASN A 33 12.78 -25.70 -8.96
CA ASN A 33 11.48 -25.28 -9.47
C ASN A 33 11.50 -23.77 -9.71
N PRO A 34 11.88 -23.32 -10.92
CA PRO A 34 11.89 -21.90 -11.23
C PRO A 34 10.47 -21.33 -11.11
N PRO A 35 10.31 -20.18 -10.44
CA PRO A 35 9.01 -19.54 -10.28
C PRO A 35 8.45 -19.17 -11.64
N LYS A 36 7.14 -19.35 -11.81
CA LYS A 36 6.42 -19.03 -13.05
C LYS A 36 5.66 -17.70 -12.97
N GLY A 37 5.69 -17.06 -11.81
CA GLY A 37 4.91 -15.88 -11.49
C GLY A 37 4.90 -15.60 -9.99
N CYS A 38 3.98 -14.73 -9.59
CA CYS A 38 3.78 -14.33 -8.20
C CYS A 38 2.51 -14.98 -7.64
N GLN A 39 2.55 -15.42 -6.38
CA GLN A 39 1.37 -15.88 -5.67
C GLN A 39 0.86 -14.79 -4.73
N ASP A 40 -0.39 -14.36 -4.94
CA ASP A 40 -1.05 -13.42 -4.04
C ASP A 40 -1.51 -14.07 -2.72
N GLU A 41 -2.07 -13.27 -1.83
CA GLU A 41 -2.51 -13.71 -0.50
C GLU A 41 -3.73 -14.65 -0.53
N ASP A 42 -4.48 -14.73 -1.64
CA ASP A 42 -5.54 -15.74 -1.82
C ASP A 42 -4.98 -17.07 -2.39
N GLY A 43 -3.68 -17.13 -2.64
CA GLY A 43 -3.03 -18.26 -3.29
C GLY A 43 -3.15 -18.26 -4.81
N LYS A 44 -3.69 -17.21 -5.43
CA LYS A 44 -3.81 -17.12 -6.89
C LYS A 44 -2.46 -16.77 -7.52
N MET A 45 -2.12 -17.50 -8.58
CA MET A 45 -0.92 -17.25 -9.37
C MET A 45 -1.18 -16.19 -10.43
N HIS A 46 -0.27 -15.23 -10.54
CA HIS A 46 -0.25 -14.19 -11.55
C HIS A 46 1.06 -14.28 -12.35
N GLU A 47 0.97 -14.18 -13.66
CA GLU A 47 2.14 -14.31 -14.55
C GLU A 47 3.11 -13.13 -14.40
N PHE A 48 4.40 -13.35 -14.70
CA PHE A 48 5.35 -12.25 -14.74
C PHE A 48 4.94 -11.19 -15.78
N GLY A 49 5.08 -9.92 -15.40
CA GLY A 49 4.67 -8.77 -16.20
C GLY A 49 3.19 -8.41 -16.09
N SER A 50 2.40 -9.17 -15.32
CA SER A 50 1.00 -8.83 -15.06
C SER A 50 0.85 -7.74 -14.01
N SER A 51 -0.26 -7.00 -14.11
CA SER A 51 -0.73 -6.05 -13.10
C SER A 51 -2.22 -6.24 -12.87
N TRP A 52 -2.67 -6.03 -11.63
CA TRP A 52 -4.08 -6.15 -11.26
C TRP A 52 -4.41 -5.26 -10.08
N VAL A 53 -5.70 -5.00 -9.88
CA VAL A 53 -6.20 -4.27 -8.71
C VAL A 53 -6.99 -5.22 -7.84
N LYS A 54 -6.70 -5.22 -6.54
CA LYS A 54 -7.43 -5.98 -5.54
C LYS A 54 -7.46 -5.22 -4.22
N ASP A 55 -8.62 -5.11 -3.59
CA ASP A 55 -8.80 -4.44 -2.30
C ASP A 55 -8.22 -3.02 -2.27
N CYS A 56 -8.42 -2.28 -3.37
CA CYS A 56 -7.82 -0.96 -3.61
C CYS A 56 -6.29 -0.90 -3.57
N MET A 57 -5.63 -2.03 -3.79
CA MET A 57 -4.20 -2.11 -4.05
C MET A 57 -3.94 -2.30 -5.53
N ASP A 58 -3.05 -1.49 -6.09
CA ASP A 58 -2.46 -1.68 -7.40
C ASP A 58 -1.26 -2.60 -7.28
N CYS A 59 -1.39 -3.80 -7.84
CA CYS A 59 -0.40 -4.86 -7.75
C CYS A 59 0.27 -5.10 -9.10
N SER A 60 1.54 -5.44 -9.07
CA SER A 60 2.33 -5.86 -10.22
C SER A 60 3.26 -7.01 -9.85
N CYS A 61 3.49 -7.90 -10.82
CA CYS A 61 4.38 -9.05 -10.65
C CYS A 61 5.59 -8.92 -11.57
N SER A 62 6.78 -8.75 -11.01
CA SER A 62 8.04 -8.83 -11.74
C SER A 62 8.73 -10.18 -11.50
N LYS A 63 9.86 -10.41 -12.16
CA LYS A 63 10.65 -11.63 -11.94
C LYS A 63 11.27 -11.67 -10.54
N GLU A 64 11.50 -10.50 -9.96
CA GLU A 64 12.18 -10.29 -8.68
C GLU A 64 11.19 -10.27 -7.51
N ALA A 65 10.05 -9.59 -7.67
CA ALA A 65 9.07 -9.42 -6.60
C ALA A 65 7.65 -9.13 -7.12
N MET A 66 6.67 -9.42 -6.28
CA MET A 66 5.34 -8.83 -6.34
C MET A 66 5.34 -7.53 -5.54
N SER A 67 4.85 -6.45 -6.14
CA SER A 67 4.66 -5.15 -5.48
C SER A 67 3.19 -4.78 -5.49
N CYS A 68 2.63 -4.47 -4.32
CA CYS A 68 1.25 -4.02 -4.18
C CYS A 68 1.22 -2.72 -3.38
N CYS A 69 0.56 -1.69 -3.92
CA CYS A 69 0.47 -0.36 -3.35
C CYS A 69 -0.97 0.11 -3.21
N ASP A 70 -1.31 0.81 -2.14
CA ASP A 70 -2.60 1.47 -1.97
C ASP A 70 -2.87 2.48 -3.11
N LYS A 71 -4.02 2.36 -3.75
CA LYS A 71 -4.51 3.35 -4.71
C LYS A 71 -5.02 4.63 -4.07
N ILE A 72 -5.37 4.55 -2.79
CA ILE A 72 -5.86 5.68 -2.00
C ILE A 72 -4.76 6.04 -0.99
N PRO A 73 -4.23 7.27 -1.01
CA PRO A 73 -3.22 7.67 -0.05
C PRO A 73 -3.80 7.65 1.38
N SER A 74 -3.05 7.05 2.31
CA SER A 74 -3.45 6.91 3.72
C SER A 74 -3.44 8.25 4.46
N SER A 75 -2.55 9.17 4.07
CA SER A 75 -2.53 10.55 4.55
C SER A 75 -2.01 11.49 3.46
N VAL A 76 -2.66 12.63 3.30
CA VAL A 76 -2.20 13.73 2.46
C VAL A 76 -2.24 15.00 3.30
N ASP A 77 -1.16 15.77 3.30
CA ASP A 77 -1.18 17.10 3.92
C ASP A 77 -1.92 18.05 2.98
N LEU A 78 -3.03 18.63 3.46
CA LEU A 78 -3.95 19.43 2.65
C LEU A 78 -4.11 20.83 3.25
N PRO A 79 -4.20 21.87 2.40
CA PRO A 79 -4.58 23.21 2.85
C PRO A 79 -5.92 23.19 3.62
N PRO A 80 -6.13 24.11 4.59
CA PRO A 80 -7.35 24.14 5.41
C PRO A 80 -8.66 24.21 4.61
N GLU A 81 -8.63 24.79 3.42
CA GLU A 81 -9.75 24.93 2.50
C GLU A 81 -10.04 23.67 1.67
N CYS A 82 -9.19 22.64 1.76
CA CYS A 82 -9.28 21.44 0.94
C CYS A 82 -9.61 20.20 1.75
N GLU A 83 -10.34 19.28 1.12
CA GLU A 83 -10.63 17.95 1.67
C GLU A 83 -10.46 16.88 0.60
N MET A 84 -10.12 15.67 1.03
CA MET A 84 -10.06 14.49 0.16
C MET A 84 -11.37 13.71 0.27
N ILE A 85 -12.02 13.49 -0.88
CA ILE A 85 -13.18 12.62 -1.01
C ILE A 85 -12.71 11.28 -1.55
N VAL A 86 -12.99 10.21 -0.81
CA VAL A 86 -12.62 8.84 -1.16
C VAL A 86 -13.85 8.07 -1.65
N ASP A 87 -13.75 7.48 -2.83
CA ASP A 87 -14.68 6.47 -3.34
C ASP A 87 -14.00 5.10 -3.23
N LYS A 88 -14.38 4.34 -2.20
CA LYS A 88 -13.81 3.02 -1.91
C LYS A 88 -14.25 1.95 -2.90
N GLU A 89 -15.42 2.09 -3.52
CA GLU A 89 -15.90 1.13 -4.51
C GLU A 89 -15.10 1.23 -5.80
N LYS A 90 -14.79 2.48 -6.22
CA LYS A 90 -13.97 2.73 -7.39
C LYS A 90 -12.47 2.74 -7.09
N CYS A 91 -12.07 2.65 -5.83
CA CYS A 91 -10.69 2.82 -5.37
C CYS A 91 -10.04 4.11 -5.88
N THR A 92 -10.77 5.23 -5.77
CA THR A 92 -10.30 6.56 -6.20
C THR A 92 -10.39 7.57 -5.07
N ALA A 93 -9.53 8.58 -5.13
CA ALA A 93 -9.58 9.74 -4.25
C ALA A 93 -9.50 11.02 -5.09
N LYS A 94 -10.22 12.05 -4.68
CA LYS A 94 -10.16 13.39 -5.27
C LYS A 94 -9.96 14.43 -4.18
N ILE A 95 -9.11 15.41 -4.44
CA ILE A 95 -8.91 16.55 -3.55
C ILE A 95 -9.74 17.71 -4.08
N VAL A 96 -10.65 18.23 -3.26
CA VAL A 96 -11.63 19.26 -3.65
C VAL A 96 -11.66 20.38 -2.63
N LEU A 97 -12.24 21.53 -3.01
CA LEU A 97 -12.52 22.60 -2.07
C LEU A 97 -13.65 22.21 -1.12
N LYS A 98 -13.50 22.51 0.17
CA LYS A 98 -14.55 22.32 1.19
C LYS A 98 -15.78 23.17 0.91
N ALA A 99 -15.57 24.39 0.39
CA ALA A 99 -16.65 25.32 0.06
C ALA A 99 -17.45 24.91 -1.18
N ASP A 100 -16.82 24.16 -2.10
CA ASP A 100 -17.42 23.70 -3.35
C ASP A 100 -16.75 22.40 -3.81
N LYS A 101 -17.38 21.27 -3.44
CA LYS A 101 -16.86 19.92 -3.70
C LYS A 101 -16.83 19.55 -5.20
N THR A 102 -17.38 20.40 -6.08
CA THR A 102 -17.31 20.19 -7.54
C THR A 102 -16.03 20.72 -8.16
N LYS A 103 -15.28 21.56 -7.43
CA LYS A 103 -14.00 22.13 -7.87
C LYS A 103 -12.85 21.36 -7.27
N GLU A 104 -11.93 20.95 -8.13
CA GLU A 104 -10.65 20.39 -7.70
C GLU A 104 -9.88 21.44 -6.89
N CYS A 105 -9.29 21.01 -5.79
CA CYS A 105 -8.32 21.81 -5.06
C CYS A 105 -6.93 21.40 -5.55
N VAL A 106 -6.22 22.37 -6.13
CA VAL A 106 -4.82 22.22 -6.54
C VAL A 106 -3.97 22.80 -5.41
N PRO A 107 -3.20 21.97 -4.69
CA PRO A 107 -2.19 22.49 -3.76
C PRO A 107 -1.18 23.31 -4.57
N VAL A 108 -1.00 24.58 -4.22
CA VAL A 108 0.01 25.48 -4.84
C VAL A 108 1.37 25.25 -4.19
#